data_AF-A0A7J4GHH0-F1
#
_entry.id   AF-A0A7J4GHH0-F1
#
_cell.length_a   1.000
_cell.length_b   1.000
_cell.length_c   1.000
_cell.angle_alpha   90.00
_cell.angle_beta   90.00
_cell.angle_gamma   90.00
#
_symmetry.space_group_name_H-M   'P 1'
#
loop_
_entity.id
_entity.type
_entity.pdbx_description
1 polymer ?
#
loop_
_entity_poly.entity_id
_entity_poly.type
_entity_poly.pdbx_seq_one_letter_code
_entity_poly.pdbx_strand_id
1 'polypeptide(L)'
;MQLVGFLHPPETGDYQFALAADDNAQLWLSTDESAGNRQLIAQETGWQPVRGYQAVGDEATSEFITLEGGKAYYIEALFNEGGGGDNIAVAWTTGD
;
A
#
# COMPACT_ATOMS: atom_id res chain seq x y z
N MET A 1 -13.73 2.22 5.44
CA MET A 1 -13.78 2.85 4.10
C MET A 1 -12.88 2.08 3.12
N GLN A 2 -13.02 2.36 1.82
CA GLN A 2 -12.26 1.72 0.76
C GLN A 2 -11.76 2.78 -0.25
N LEU A 3 -10.48 2.75 -0.57
CA LEU A 3 -9.87 3.51 -1.66
C LEU A 3 -9.41 2.53 -2.73
N VAL A 4 -9.82 2.75 -3.99
CA VAL A 4 -9.44 1.91 -5.14
C VAL A 4 -8.87 2.76 -6.26
N GLY A 5 -7.97 2.18 -7.03
CA GLY A 5 -7.43 2.83 -8.22
C GLY A 5 -6.51 1.93 -9.01
N PHE A 6 -5.77 2.55 -9.92
CA PHE A 6 -4.76 1.91 -10.73
C PHE A 6 -3.44 2.63 -10.56
N LEU A 7 -2.44 1.91 -10.05
CA LEU A 7 -1.07 2.37 -10.04
C LEU A 7 -0.49 2.19 -11.45
N HIS A 8 0.09 3.26 -11.98
CA HIS A 8 0.90 3.23 -13.19
C HIS A 8 2.32 3.62 -12.79
N PRO A 9 3.23 2.64 -12.60
CA PRO A 9 4.60 2.92 -12.22
C PRO A 9 5.25 3.83 -13.27
N PRO A 10 5.98 4.89 -12.89
CA PRO A 10 6.62 5.78 -13.86
C PRO A 10 7.72 5.05 -14.65
N GLU A 11 8.42 4.12 -14.02
CA GLU A 11 9.53 3.36 -14.60
C GLU A 11 9.46 1.88 -14.18
N THR A 12 10.08 1.00 -14.97
CA THR A 12 10.25 -0.40 -14.58
C THR A 12 11.30 -0.50 -13.48
N GLY A 13 10.97 -1.15 -12.37
CA GLY A 13 11.89 -1.32 -11.25
C GLY A 13 11.24 -2.02 -10.06
N ASP A 14 11.99 -2.11 -8.98
CA ASP A 14 11.53 -2.69 -7.72
C ASP A 14 10.97 -1.60 -6.83
N TYR A 15 9.73 -1.79 -6.37
CA TYR A 15 8.99 -0.85 -5.53
C TYR A 15 8.71 -1.49 -4.17
N GLN A 16 9.05 -0.79 -3.10
CA GLN A 16 8.65 -1.13 -1.74
C GLN A 16 7.61 -0.13 -1.26
N PHE A 17 6.45 -0.63 -0.84
CA PHE A 17 5.33 0.17 -0.37
C PHE A 17 5.34 0.30 1.15
N ALA A 18 4.86 1.43 1.66
CA ALA A 18 4.63 1.68 3.07
C ALA A 18 3.22 2.22 3.29
N LEU A 19 2.58 1.74 4.36
CA LEU A 19 1.24 2.10 4.81
C LEU A 19 1.34 2.82 6.16
N ALA A 20 0.52 3.84 6.36
CA ALA A 20 0.24 4.42 7.68
C ALA A 20 -1.26 4.69 7.75
N ALA A 21 -1.91 4.28 8.84
CA ALA A 21 -3.35 4.45 9.04
C ALA A 21 -3.71 4.59 10.52
N ASP A 22 -4.87 5.16 10.81
CA ASP A 22 -5.49 5.20 12.15
C ASP A 22 -6.98 4.91 11.96
N ASP A 23 -7.54 3.79 12.41
CA ASP A 23 -6.89 2.62 13.02
C ASP A 23 -6.37 1.64 11.94
N ASN A 24 -7.00 0.47 11.83
CA ASN A 24 -6.54 -0.65 11.03
C ASN A 24 -6.66 -0.40 9.53
N ALA A 25 -5.64 -0.78 8.77
CA ALA A 25 -5.70 -0.78 7.31
C ALA A 25 -4.96 -1.96 6.66
N GLN A 26 -5.35 -2.26 5.43
CA GLN A 26 -4.72 -3.23 4.55
C GLN A 26 -4.47 -2.59 3.19
N LEU A 27 -3.29 -2.83 2.63
CA LEU A 27 -2.91 -2.45 1.28
C LEU A 27 -2.80 -3.69 0.40
N TRP A 28 -3.59 -3.68 -0.68
CA TRP A 28 -3.64 -4.74 -1.67
C TRP A 28 -3.13 -4.22 -3.01
N LEU A 29 -2.29 -5.00 -3.68
CA LEU A 29 -1.80 -4.73 -5.03
C LEU A 29 -1.99 -5.97 -5.88
N SER A 30 -2.50 -5.80 -7.09
CA SER A 30 -2.62 -6.86 -8.08
C SER A 30 -1.38 -6.99 -8.93
N THR A 31 -1.21 -8.17 -9.54
CA THR A 31 -0.18 -8.43 -10.54
C THR A 31 -0.50 -7.81 -11.92
N ASP A 32 -1.72 -7.29 -12.09
CA ASP A 32 -2.25 -6.65 -13.29
C ASP A 32 -3.42 -5.70 -12.96
N GLU A 33 -4.15 -5.22 -13.97
CA GLU A 33 -5.33 -4.36 -13.79
C GLU A 33 -6.55 -5.08 -13.20
N SER A 34 -6.54 -6.40 -13.06
CA SER A 34 -7.66 -7.15 -12.52
C SER A 34 -7.65 -7.15 -10.99
N ALA A 35 -8.75 -6.71 -10.38
CA ALA A 35 -8.92 -6.81 -8.93
C ALA A 35 -8.89 -8.27 -8.42
N GLY A 36 -9.15 -9.26 -9.28
CA GLY A 36 -9.15 -10.68 -8.93
C GLY A 36 -7.77 -11.25 -8.64
N ASN A 37 -6.70 -10.57 -9.06
CA ASN A 37 -5.32 -11.01 -8.88
C ASN A 37 -4.60 -10.24 -7.75
N ARG A 38 -5.34 -9.49 -6.93
CA ARG A 38 -4.79 -8.72 -5.81
C ARG A 38 -4.22 -9.60 -4.71
N GLN A 39 -3.08 -9.19 -4.18
CA GLN A 39 -2.39 -9.80 -3.05
C GLN A 39 -2.25 -8.75 -1.94
N LEU A 40 -2.32 -9.19 -0.69
CA LEU A 40 -2.06 -8.31 0.46
C LEU A 40 -0.55 -8.06 0.48
N ILE A 41 -0.13 -6.80 0.44
CA ILE A 41 1.28 -6.43 0.39
C ILE A 41 1.77 -5.70 1.65
N ALA A 42 0.86 -5.08 2.42
CA ALA A 42 1.15 -4.45 3.70
C ALA A 42 -0.15 -4.33 4.53
N GLN A 43 -0.02 -4.27 5.84
CA GLN A 43 -1.14 -4.04 6.76
C GLN A 43 -0.69 -3.25 8.00
N GLU A 44 -1.59 -2.48 8.59
CA GLU A 44 -1.42 -1.83 9.89
C GLU A 44 -2.48 -2.39 10.85
N THR A 45 -2.04 -3.13 11.88
CA THR A 45 -2.95 -3.75 12.87
C THR A 45 -3.21 -2.89 14.11
N GLY A 46 -2.48 -1.78 14.27
CA GLY A 46 -2.72 -0.76 15.27
C GLY A 46 -3.12 0.56 14.62
N TRP A 47 -2.32 1.59 14.89
CA TRP A 47 -2.48 2.92 14.32
C TRP A 47 -1.11 3.60 14.21
N GLN A 48 -1.00 4.54 13.28
CA GLN A 48 0.14 5.43 13.09
C GLN A 48 -0.35 6.85 12.84
N PRO A 49 0.43 7.87 13.26
CA PRO A 49 0.14 9.24 12.85
C PRO A 49 0.21 9.34 11.33
N VAL A 50 -0.47 10.36 10.77
CA VAL A 50 -0.46 10.65 9.33
C VAL A 50 0.97 10.62 8.77
N ARG A 51 1.23 9.72 7.81
CA ARG A 51 2.55 9.52 7.17
C ARG A 51 3.68 9.09 8.13
N GLY A 52 3.33 8.55 9.31
CA GLY A 52 4.24 7.91 10.26
C GLY A 52 4.62 6.51 9.84
N TYR A 53 5.24 6.37 8.68
CA TYR A 53 5.61 5.07 8.13
C TYR A 53 6.60 4.33 9.03
N GLN A 54 6.35 3.04 9.24
CA GLN A 54 7.24 2.17 10.01
C GLN A 54 8.51 1.80 9.25
N ALA A 55 9.47 1.22 9.97
CA ALA A 55 10.72 0.76 9.39
C ALA A 55 10.50 -0.43 8.43
N VAL A 56 11.41 -0.58 7.48
CA VAL A 56 11.42 -1.74 6.57
C VAL A 56 11.46 -3.06 7.35
N GLY A 57 10.57 -3.98 6.98
CA GLY A 57 10.39 -5.28 7.63
C GLY A 57 9.28 -5.30 8.68
N ASP A 58 8.66 -4.15 8.95
CA ASP A 58 7.40 -4.08 9.69
C ASP A 58 6.21 -4.53 8.82
N GLU A 59 5.10 -4.96 9.44
CA GLU A 59 3.90 -5.38 8.72
C GLU A 59 3.28 -4.29 7.83
N ALA A 60 3.51 -3.02 8.18
CA ALA A 60 3.07 -1.86 7.41
C ALA A 60 3.98 -1.55 6.22
N THR A 61 4.97 -2.39 5.93
CA THR A 61 5.86 -2.29 4.77
C THR A 61 5.83 -3.56 3.93
N SER A 62 5.87 -3.43 2.60
CA SER A 62 5.93 -4.59 1.71
C SER A 62 7.36 -5.09 1.51
N GLU A 63 7.50 -6.30 0.99
CA GLU A 63 8.71 -6.68 0.25
C GLU A 63 8.86 -5.81 -1.01
N PHE A 64 10.03 -5.84 -1.64
CA PHE A 64 10.19 -5.26 -2.97
C PHE A 64 9.37 -6.03 -4.01
N ILE A 65 8.61 -5.30 -4.82
CA ILE A 65 7.76 -5.81 -5.88
C ILE A 65 8.24 -5.21 -7.20
N THR A 66 8.67 -6.06 -8.13
CA THR A 66 9.04 -5.62 -9.47
C THR A 66 7.80 -5.22 -10.25
N LEU A 67 7.74 -3.98 -10.71
CA LEU A 67 6.66 -3.45 -11.53
C LEU A 67 7.21 -2.91 -12.85
N GLU A 68 6.44 -3.12 -13.92
CA GLU A 68 6.72 -2.58 -15.25
C GLU A 68 6.20 -1.14 -15.41
N GLY A 69 7.04 -0.25 -15.93
CA GLY A 69 6.69 1.16 -16.18
C GLY A 69 5.52 1.31 -17.15
N GLY A 70 4.58 2.19 -16.82
CA GLY A 70 3.39 2.49 -17.61
C GLY A 70 2.28 1.43 -17.58
N LYS A 71 2.54 0.22 -17.07
CA LYS A 71 1.53 -0.84 -16.92
C LYS A 71 0.59 -0.50 -15.76
N ALA A 72 -0.69 -0.82 -15.92
CA ALA A 72 -1.69 -0.61 -14.89
C ALA A 72 -1.70 -1.80 -13.90
N TYR A 73 -1.72 -1.48 -12.61
CA TYR A 73 -1.89 -2.45 -11.52
C TYR A 73 -3.05 -2.00 -10.65
N TYR A 74 -4.03 -2.88 -10.42
CA TYR A 74 -5.10 -2.59 -9.45
C TYR A 74 -4.49 -2.44 -8.06
N ILE A 75 -4.84 -1.34 -7.37
CA ILE A 75 -4.42 -1.09 -5.99
C ILE A 75 -5.64 -0.72 -5.16
N GLU A 76 -5.70 -1.24 -3.94
CA GLU A 76 -6.78 -1.01 -3.00
C GLU A 76 -6.24 -0.85 -1.59
N ALA A 77 -6.77 0.14 -0.88
CA ALA A 77 -6.59 0.26 0.55
C ALA A 77 -7.95 0.10 1.25
N LEU A 78 -8.04 -0.87 2.14
CA LEU A 78 -9.19 -1.09 3.02
C LEU A 78 -8.84 -0.58 4.40
N PHE A 79 -9.65 0.30 4.98
CA PHE A 79 -9.40 0.76 6.34
C PHE A 79 -10.67 0.76 7.18
N ASN A 80 -10.51 0.52 8.47
CA ASN A 80 -11.60 0.53 9.43
C ASN A 80 -11.18 1.34 10.65
N GLU A 81 -11.99 2.34 10.99
CA GLU A 81 -11.78 3.14 12.19
C GLU A 81 -12.58 2.56 13.35
N GLY A 82 -11.90 2.34 14.48
CA GLY A 82 -12.49 2.08 15.78
C GLY A 82 -12.85 3.38 16.49
N GLY A 83 -12.03 4.43 16.35
CA GLY A 83 -12.34 5.82 16.69
C GLY A 83 -11.13 6.66 17.09
N GLY A 84 -11.10 7.95 16.74
CA GLY A 84 -9.93 8.79 16.98
C GLY A 84 -9.79 9.87 15.92
N GLY A 85 -8.58 10.01 15.37
CA GLY A 85 -8.33 10.82 14.18
C GLY A 85 -8.22 9.93 12.94
N ASP A 86 -8.76 10.41 11.82
CA ASP A 86 -8.94 9.57 10.64
C ASP A 86 -7.75 9.73 9.68
N ASN A 87 -7.00 8.65 9.39
CA ASN A 87 -6.01 8.72 8.33
C ASN A 87 -5.75 7.42 7.56
N ILE A 88 -5.35 7.62 6.30
CA ILE A 88 -4.70 6.62 5.49
C ILE A 88 -3.68 7.29 4.57
N ALA A 89 -2.47 6.75 4.53
CA ALA A 89 -1.39 7.22 3.68
C ALA A 89 -0.62 6.02 3.11
N VAL A 90 -0.36 6.06 1.81
CA VAL A 90 0.47 5.08 1.10
C VAL A 90 1.63 5.83 0.46
N ALA A 91 2.84 5.31 0.61
CA ALA A 91 4.04 5.77 -0.08
C ALA A 91 4.78 4.58 -0.69
N TRP A 92 5.75 4.86 -1.55
CA TRP A 92 6.69 3.87 -2.04
C TRP A 92 8.08 4.47 -2.18
N THR A 93 9.08 3.59 -2.13
CA THR A 93 10.47 3.86 -2.55
C THR A 93 10.84 2.89 -3.67
N THR A 94 11.72 3.33 -4.56
CA THR A 94 12.36 2.45 -5.55
C THR A 94 13.65 1.89 -4.97
N GLY A 95 14.00 0.65 -5.31
CA GLY A 95 15.33 0.11 -5.04
C GLY A 95 16.31 0.60 -6.11
N ASP A 96 17.39 1.26 -5.70
CA ASP A 96 18.58 1.49 -6.54
C ASP A 96 19.54 0.28 -6.45
#